data_AF-A0A5N6YR64-F1
#
_entry.id   AF-A0A5N6YR64-F1
#
_cell.length_a   1.000
_cell.length_b   1.000
_cell.length_c   1.000
_cell.angle_alpha   90.00
_cell.angle_beta   90.00
_cell.angle_gamma   90.00
#
_symmetry.space_group_name_H-M   'P 1'
#
loop_
_entity.id
_entity.type
_entity.pdbx_description
1 polymer ?
#
loop_
_entity_poly.entity_id
_entity_poly.type
_entity_poly.pdbx_seq_one_letter_code
_entity_poly.pdbx_strand_id
1 'polypeptide(L)'
;MERFESLLKSVHCTNTSLAVNFKNQKSFEYTKRAWKWVNDIERNTLIVVAGTGQCGWNTHRVPFAVSKIEFDDHAKTAKLQARRSEWKDVFHSFELSVGRVAKEEVHDACVAPQHTKRKEHEKTMTMSFDHPWNLPQKDFSTPEDAFSLTLSCDQCGTEGSFELGFYLRNENHIPKAATFTLTPHGVSVRIGPKLTLSGDFTEEYSQQFDLAKIPIYGYSIPGVLDLGPEIVFSLGISVGPVAGSASVSSGIDISLLDSAELKIDLLSSHVVHSGWTPQVRTEPVKVDAQIKAGVNIHAKAR
;
A
#
# COMPACT_ATOMS: atom_id res chain seq x y z
N MET A 1 6.12 -18.67 14.83
CA MET A 1 6.08 -18.35 16.26
C MET A 1 4.79 -17.65 16.63
N GLU A 2 4.32 -16.67 15.85
CA GLU A 2 2.99 -16.02 16.01
C GLU A 2 1.85 -17.00 16.36
N ARG A 3 1.76 -18.17 15.70
CA ARG A 3 0.73 -19.20 15.97
C ARG A 3 0.72 -19.76 17.40
N PHE A 4 1.83 -19.71 18.11
CA PHE A 4 1.97 -20.27 19.46
C PHE A 4 2.54 -19.26 20.47
N GLU A 5 2.59 -17.98 20.09
CA GLU A 5 3.11 -16.89 20.92
C GLU A 5 2.37 -16.77 22.25
N SER A 6 1.05 -17.00 22.24
CA SER A 6 0.22 -17.00 23.45
C SER A 6 0.68 -18.01 24.50
N LEU A 7 1.41 -19.06 24.09
CA LEU A 7 1.96 -20.11 24.93
C LEU A 7 3.34 -19.76 25.52
N LEU A 8 4.03 -18.76 24.98
CA LEU A 8 5.42 -18.43 25.28
C LEU A 8 5.55 -17.33 26.33
N LYS A 9 6.51 -17.49 27.24
CA LYS A 9 6.94 -16.47 28.19
C LYS A 9 8.02 -15.58 27.59
N SER A 10 8.98 -16.17 26.89
CA SER A 10 10.06 -15.46 26.21
C SER A 10 10.62 -16.28 25.05
N VAL A 11 11.28 -15.57 24.13
CA VAL A 11 11.99 -16.14 23.00
C VAL A 11 13.37 -15.49 22.96
N HIS A 12 14.41 -16.30 22.75
CA HIS A 12 15.76 -15.85 22.50
C HIS A 12 16.26 -16.48 21.21
N CYS A 13 16.72 -15.65 20.27
CA CYS A 13 17.22 -16.10 18.98
C CYS A 13 18.66 -15.67 18.78
N THR A 14 19.47 -16.58 18.25
CA THR A 14 20.75 -16.26 17.60
C THR A 14 20.69 -16.70 16.14
N ASN A 15 21.77 -16.56 15.38
CA ASN A 15 21.81 -17.09 14.00
C ASN A 15 21.80 -18.63 13.94
N THR A 16 22.14 -19.31 15.05
CA THR A 16 22.36 -20.78 15.10
C THR A 16 21.53 -21.48 16.18
N SER A 17 20.70 -20.74 16.94
CA SER A 17 19.87 -21.32 17.98
C SER A 17 18.59 -20.52 18.25
N LEU A 18 17.56 -21.22 18.70
CA LEU A 18 16.35 -20.62 19.28
C LEU A 18 16.12 -21.23 20.66
N ALA A 19 15.82 -20.41 21.66
CA ALA A 19 15.33 -20.89 22.95
C ALA A 19 13.93 -20.30 23.18
N VAL A 20 12.95 -21.17 23.37
CA VAL A 20 11.56 -20.78 23.65
C VAL A 20 11.19 -21.22 25.06
N ASN A 21 10.82 -20.27 25.90
CA ASN A 21 10.36 -20.51 27.26
C ASN A 21 8.83 -20.48 27.29
N PHE A 22 8.18 -21.43 27.94
CA PHE A 22 6.71 -21.54 27.96
C PHE A 22 6.11 -21.01 29.26
N LYS A 23 4.94 -20.37 29.16
CA LYS A 23 4.24 -19.77 30.32
C LYS A 23 3.88 -20.80 31.40
N ASN A 24 3.55 -22.03 31.01
CA ASN A 24 3.11 -23.08 31.94
C ASN A 24 3.47 -24.48 31.41
N GLN A 25 3.37 -25.48 32.30
CA GLN A 25 3.72 -26.86 31.98
C GLN A 25 2.85 -27.44 30.85
N LYS A 26 1.55 -27.12 30.82
CA LYS A 26 0.63 -27.64 29.79
C LYS A 26 1.06 -27.20 28.39
N SER A 27 1.42 -25.93 28.21
CA SER A 27 1.96 -25.37 26.97
C SER A 27 3.26 -26.04 26.53
N PHE A 28 4.16 -26.28 27.49
CA PHE A 28 5.43 -26.96 27.24
C PHE A 28 5.19 -28.41 26.80
N GLU A 29 4.39 -29.18 27.54
CA GLU A 29 4.09 -30.58 27.22
C GLU A 29 3.35 -30.75 25.88
N TYR A 30 2.40 -29.86 25.59
CA TYR A 30 1.73 -29.82 24.30
C TYR A 30 2.73 -29.66 23.15
N THR A 31 3.65 -28.70 23.29
CA THR A 31 4.65 -28.40 22.26
C THR A 31 5.70 -29.50 22.16
N LYS A 32 6.15 -30.05 23.28
CA LYS A 32 7.08 -31.19 23.36
C LYS A 32 6.55 -32.39 22.60
N ARG A 33 5.26 -32.74 22.77
CA ARG A 33 4.62 -33.80 21.99
C ARG A 33 4.54 -33.46 20.50
N ALA A 34 4.15 -32.23 20.15
CA ALA A 34 4.01 -31.81 18.76
C ALA A 34 5.33 -31.74 17.99
N TRP A 35 6.46 -31.52 18.66
CA TRP A 35 7.78 -31.33 18.05
C TRP A 35 8.74 -32.49 18.26
N LYS A 36 8.34 -33.55 18.99
CA LYS A 36 9.18 -34.71 19.27
C LYS A 36 9.77 -35.33 18.00
N TRP A 37 8.97 -35.38 16.93
CA TRP A 37 9.33 -35.98 15.64
C TRP A 37 10.60 -35.39 15.01
N VAL A 38 10.97 -34.15 15.35
CA VAL A 38 12.17 -33.50 14.82
C VAL A 38 13.44 -34.29 15.16
N ASN A 39 13.46 -34.95 16.32
CA ASN A 39 14.61 -35.73 16.76
C ASN A 39 14.56 -37.20 16.31
N ASP A 40 13.46 -37.66 15.69
CA ASP A 40 13.28 -39.09 15.37
C ASP A 40 14.15 -39.53 14.18
N ILE A 41 14.50 -38.63 13.26
CA ILE A 41 15.36 -38.88 12.09
C ILE A 41 16.28 -37.69 11.89
N GLU A 42 17.58 -37.90 11.64
CA GLU A 42 18.57 -36.82 11.46
C GLU A 42 18.23 -35.81 10.35
N ARG A 43 17.43 -36.22 9.36
CA ARG A 43 17.00 -35.35 8.24
C ARG A 43 15.72 -34.56 8.52
N ASN A 44 15.03 -34.86 9.61
CA ASN A 44 13.81 -34.14 9.95
C ASN A 44 14.14 -32.68 10.26
N THR A 45 13.45 -31.76 9.57
CA THR A 45 13.65 -30.34 9.74
C THR A 45 12.33 -29.67 10.06
N LEU A 46 12.28 -28.95 11.19
CA LEU A 46 11.14 -28.09 11.54
C LEU A 46 11.45 -26.65 11.11
N ILE A 47 10.57 -26.06 10.29
CA ILE A 47 10.68 -24.65 9.94
C ILE A 47 9.93 -23.80 10.96
N VAL A 48 10.68 -22.99 11.71
CA VAL A 48 10.12 -22.03 12.67
C VAL A 48 10.30 -20.63 12.15
N VAL A 49 9.19 -19.93 11.92
CA VAL A 49 9.21 -18.52 11.47
C VAL A 49 9.09 -17.59 12.67
N ALA A 50 10.10 -16.75 12.91
CA ALA A 50 10.00 -15.63 13.84
C ALA A 50 9.25 -14.47 13.18
N GLY A 51 8.22 -13.95 13.83
CA GLY A 51 7.48 -12.75 13.45
C GLY A 51 8.30 -11.49 13.68
N THR A 52 7.87 -10.35 13.13
CA THR A 52 8.56 -9.05 13.31
C THR A 52 8.79 -8.74 14.79
N GLY A 53 10.03 -8.43 15.15
CA GLY A 53 10.45 -8.10 16.52
C GLY A 53 10.55 -9.28 17.49
N GLN A 54 10.12 -10.49 17.13
CA GLN A 54 10.07 -11.62 18.08
C GLN A 54 11.45 -12.12 18.54
N CYS A 55 12.51 -11.84 17.78
CA CYS A 55 13.89 -12.11 18.18
C CYS A 55 14.60 -10.87 18.76
N GLY A 56 13.89 -9.76 18.94
CA GLY A 56 14.42 -8.48 19.41
C GLY A 56 15.18 -7.67 18.34
N TRP A 57 15.88 -8.34 17.42
CA TRP A 57 16.68 -7.70 16.37
C TRP A 57 16.06 -7.72 14.98
N ASN A 58 15.04 -8.55 14.74
CA ASN A 58 14.52 -8.76 13.39
C ASN A 58 13.40 -7.75 13.05
N THR A 59 13.58 -7.01 11.97
CA THR A 59 12.59 -6.04 11.46
C THR A 59 11.54 -6.67 10.54
N HIS A 60 11.77 -7.91 10.09
CA HIS A 60 10.88 -8.68 9.21
C HIS A 60 10.77 -10.13 9.68
N ARG A 61 9.86 -10.91 9.07
CA ARG A 61 9.74 -12.34 9.38
C ARG A 61 10.96 -13.13 8.91
N VAL A 62 11.52 -13.96 9.80
CA VAL A 62 12.75 -14.73 9.52
C VAL A 62 12.49 -16.23 9.75
N PRO A 63 12.71 -17.10 8.75
CA PRO A 63 12.61 -18.53 8.93
C PRO A 63 13.90 -19.12 9.53
N PHE A 64 13.72 -20.11 10.40
CA PHE A 64 14.78 -20.92 10.98
C PHE A 64 14.55 -22.39 10.64
N ALA A 65 15.58 -23.04 10.09
CA ALA A 65 15.59 -24.48 9.86
C ALA A 65 16.13 -25.17 11.12
N VAL A 66 15.25 -25.85 11.86
CA VAL A 66 15.57 -26.54 13.10
C VAL A 66 15.87 -28.01 12.81
N SER A 67 17.06 -28.47 13.18
CA SER A 67 17.51 -29.86 12.98
C SER A 67 17.44 -30.71 14.25
N LYS A 68 17.37 -30.08 15.43
CA LYS A 68 17.35 -30.78 16.72
C LYS A 68 16.68 -29.91 17.79
N ILE A 69 15.98 -30.54 18.73
CA ILE A 69 15.34 -29.86 19.85
C ILE A 69 15.69 -30.56 21.16
N GLU A 70 16.20 -29.80 22.12
CA GLU A 70 16.45 -30.25 23.48
C GLU A 70 15.39 -29.66 24.40
N PHE A 71 14.68 -30.53 25.11
CA PHE A 71 13.60 -30.15 26.01
C PHE A 71 14.11 -30.16 27.46
N ASP A 72 13.95 -29.03 28.14
CA ASP A 72 14.25 -28.86 29.56
C ASP A 72 12.93 -28.72 30.33
N ASP A 73 12.52 -29.83 30.95
CA ASP A 73 11.28 -29.93 31.72
C ASP A 73 11.27 -29.03 32.96
N HIS A 74 12.42 -28.83 33.61
CA HIS A 74 12.54 -27.97 34.79
C HIS A 74 12.36 -26.50 34.42
N ALA A 75 13.08 -26.04 33.39
CA ALA A 75 13.02 -24.67 32.93
C ALA A 75 11.80 -24.38 32.03
N LYS A 76 11.00 -25.40 31.68
CA LYS A 76 9.93 -25.32 30.66
C LYS A 76 10.43 -24.64 29.40
N THR A 77 11.60 -25.08 28.92
CA THR A 77 12.30 -24.45 27.80
C THR A 77 12.59 -25.48 26.73
N ALA A 78 12.31 -25.17 25.47
CA ALA A 78 12.84 -25.92 24.34
C ALA A 78 14.01 -25.14 23.73
N LYS A 79 15.17 -25.78 23.61
CA LYS A 79 16.37 -25.27 22.96
C LYS A 79 16.51 -25.94 21.61
N LEU A 80 16.36 -25.16 20.55
CA LEU A 80 16.34 -25.63 19.18
C LEU A 80 17.70 -25.30 18.55
N GLN A 81 18.38 -26.31 18.01
CA GLN A 81 19.51 -26.13 17.12
C GLN A 81 18.96 -25.72 15.76
N ALA A 82 19.20 -24.47 15.36
CA ALA A 82 18.43 -23.86 14.29
C ALA A 82 19.28 -22.91 13.45
N ARG A 83 19.32 -23.09 12.13
CA ARG A 83 20.03 -22.16 11.25
C ARG A 83 19.07 -21.09 10.72
N ARG A 84 19.40 -19.81 10.94
CA ARG A 84 18.73 -18.71 10.23
C ARG A 84 18.83 -18.96 8.73
N SER A 85 17.71 -18.91 8.04
CA SER A 85 17.64 -19.24 6.62
C SER A 85 16.86 -18.17 5.86
N GLU A 86 16.91 -18.23 4.54
CA GLU A 86 16.06 -17.41 3.67
C GLU A 86 14.84 -18.21 3.23
N TRP A 87 13.75 -17.52 2.89
CA TRP A 87 12.50 -18.16 2.45
C TRP A 87 12.69 -19.13 1.28
N LYS A 88 13.58 -18.79 0.34
CA LYS A 88 13.92 -19.63 -0.80
C LYS A 88 14.66 -20.93 -0.43
N ASP A 89 15.35 -20.96 0.71
CA ASP A 89 16.17 -22.11 1.13
C ASP A 89 15.38 -23.10 2.01
N VAL A 90 14.32 -22.64 2.68
CA VAL A 90 13.50 -23.48 3.57
C VAL A 90 12.33 -24.17 2.88
N PHE A 91 11.88 -23.64 1.74
CA PHE A 91 10.76 -24.22 0.99
C PHE A 91 11.21 -24.53 -0.44
N HIS A 92 11.35 -25.83 -0.73
CA HIS A 92 11.66 -26.32 -2.08
C HIS A 92 10.51 -26.03 -3.06
N SER A 93 9.29 -26.28 -2.60
CA SER A 93 8.06 -25.93 -3.32
C SER A 93 7.09 -25.32 -2.32
N PHE A 94 6.44 -24.22 -2.69
CA PHE A 94 5.43 -23.58 -1.86
C PHE A 94 4.44 -22.80 -2.70
N GLU A 95 3.27 -22.58 -2.11
CA GLU A 95 2.25 -21.67 -2.60
C GLU A 95 1.98 -20.64 -1.50
N LEU A 96 2.15 -19.37 -1.83
CA LEU A 96 1.88 -18.23 -0.97
C LEU A 96 0.74 -17.44 -1.59
N SER A 97 -0.29 -17.16 -0.79
CA SER A 97 -1.40 -16.29 -1.16
C SER A 97 -1.61 -15.26 -0.05
N VAL A 98 -1.62 -13.98 -0.41
CA VAL A 98 -1.84 -12.84 0.46
C VAL A 98 -2.97 -12.02 -0.14
N GLY A 99 -3.97 -11.65 0.67
CA GLY A 99 -5.14 -10.91 0.18
C GLY A 99 -6.01 -11.72 -0.78
N ARG A 100 -6.88 -11.04 -1.53
CA ARG A 100 -7.72 -11.67 -2.57
C ARG A 100 -6.92 -11.82 -3.85
N VAL A 101 -6.67 -13.06 -4.25
CA VAL A 101 -6.04 -13.35 -5.55
C VAL A 101 -6.86 -14.40 -6.27
N ALA A 102 -7.17 -14.15 -7.55
CA ALA A 102 -7.61 -15.21 -8.43
C ALA A 102 -6.44 -16.19 -8.61
N LYS A 103 -6.53 -17.36 -7.97
CA LYS A 103 -5.60 -18.47 -8.25
C LYS A 103 -5.63 -18.72 -9.75
N GLU A 104 -4.45 -18.84 -10.36
CA GLU A 104 -4.21 -19.10 -11.78
C GLU A 104 -5.46 -19.53 -12.55
N GLU A 105 -6.16 -18.54 -13.08
CA GLU A 105 -6.73 -18.72 -14.38
C GLU A 105 -6.06 -17.67 -15.27
N VAL A 106 -5.29 -18.21 -16.22
CA VAL A 106 -4.83 -17.50 -17.41
C VAL A 106 -6.08 -17.23 -18.25
N HIS A 107 -6.88 -16.26 -17.82
CA HIS A 107 -7.90 -15.68 -18.65
C HIS A 107 -7.41 -14.30 -19.05
N ASP A 108 -7.46 -13.99 -20.34
CA ASP A 108 -7.24 -12.67 -20.94
C ASP A 108 -8.31 -11.63 -20.52
N ALA A 109 -9.04 -11.91 -19.44
CA ALA A 109 -10.14 -11.12 -18.93
C ALA A 109 -10.06 -11.04 -17.39
N CYS A 110 -10.33 -9.86 -16.84
CA CYS A 110 -10.61 -9.70 -15.42
C CYS A 110 -11.91 -10.44 -15.10
N VAL A 111 -11.80 -11.59 -14.43
CA VAL A 111 -12.97 -12.34 -13.94
C VAL A 111 -13.06 -12.08 -12.45
N ALA A 112 -14.08 -11.30 -12.05
CA ALA A 112 -14.39 -11.09 -10.64
C ALA A 112 -14.52 -12.46 -9.94
N PRO A 113 -13.80 -12.71 -8.84
CA PRO A 113 -13.82 -14.02 -8.18
C PRO A 113 -15.24 -14.36 -7.75
N GLN A 114 -15.85 -15.37 -8.38
CA GLN A 114 -17.15 -15.87 -7.94
C GLN A 114 -17.07 -16.36 -6.50
N HIS A 115 -18.14 -16.11 -5.75
CA HIS A 115 -18.35 -16.45 -4.34
C HIS A 115 -18.10 -17.93 -3.99
N THR A 116 -16.85 -18.38 -3.96
CA THR A 116 -16.47 -19.63 -3.31
C THR A 116 -16.45 -19.39 -1.80
N LYS A 117 -17.14 -20.26 -1.05
CA LYS A 117 -17.32 -20.14 0.40
C LYS A 117 -15.98 -19.90 1.11
N ARG A 118 -15.85 -18.67 1.62
CA ARG A 118 -14.70 -18.07 2.28
C ARG A 118 -14.26 -18.91 3.48
N LYS A 119 -12.97 -19.27 3.57
CA LYS A 119 -12.40 -19.61 4.88
C LYS A 119 -12.12 -18.31 5.60
N GLU A 120 -12.63 -18.18 6.82
CA GLU A 120 -12.59 -17.02 7.72
C GLU A 120 -11.18 -16.45 8.01
N HIS A 121 -10.13 -17.05 7.47
CA HIS A 121 -8.72 -16.73 7.72
C HIS A 121 -8.01 -15.94 6.61
N GLU A 122 -8.64 -15.66 5.47
CA GLU A 122 -8.07 -14.76 4.45
C GLU A 122 -8.23 -13.30 4.91
N LYS A 123 -7.18 -12.79 5.55
CA LYS A 123 -7.04 -11.36 5.87
C LYS A 123 -6.84 -10.59 4.57
N THR A 124 -7.73 -9.65 4.30
CA THR A 124 -7.58 -8.66 3.23
C THR A 124 -6.40 -7.75 3.56
N MET A 125 -5.50 -7.54 2.61
CA MET A 125 -4.41 -6.57 2.75
C MET A 125 -4.87 -5.28 2.10
N THR A 126 -5.00 -4.21 2.89
CA THR A 126 -5.51 -2.92 2.44
C THR A 126 -4.46 -1.85 2.62
N MET A 127 -4.30 -1.01 1.60
CA MET A 127 -3.47 0.18 1.60
C MET A 127 -4.37 1.41 1.62
N SER A 128 -4.23 2.27 2.63
CA SER A 128 -4.97 3.54 2.67
C SER A 128 -4.46 4.48 1.58
N PHE A 129 -5.40 5.13 0.92
CA PHE A 129 -5.16 6.22 -0.03
C PHE A 129 -5.53 7.58 0.60
N ASP A 130 -5.93 7.62 1.87
CA ASP A 130 -6.43 8.81 2.53
C ASP A 130 -5.30 9.81 2.82
N HIS A 131 -5.25 10.90 2.07
CA HIS A 131 -4.30 11.99 2.30
C HIS A 131 -4.99 13.34 2.14
N PRO A 132 -5.24 14.09 3.24
CA PRO A 132 -5.68 15.47 3.14
C PRO A 132 -4.53 16.34 2.62
N TRP A 133 -4.85 17.27 1.72
CA TRP A 133 -3.87 18.23 1.20
C TRP A 133 -4.21 19.63 1.69
N ASN A 134 -3.35 20.13 2.55
CA ASN A 134 -3.34 21.56 2.87
C ASN A 134 -2.41 22.23 1.88
N LEU A 135 -3.00 22.76 0.80
CA LEU A 135 -2.24 23.60 -0.11
C LEU A 135 -1.82 24.88 0.62
N PRO A 136 -0.52 25.21 0.68
CA PRO A 136 -0.08 26.46 1.30
C PRO A 136 -0.71 27.61 0.55
N GLN A 137 -1.30 28.55 1.30
CA GLN A 137 -1.77 29.81 0.73
C GLN A 137 -0.57 30.46 0.03
N LYS A 138 -0.63 30.56 -1.30
CA LYS A 138 0.39 31.26 -2.09
C LYS A 138 -0.16 32.62 -2.47
N ASP A 139 0.42 33.65 -1.88
CA ASP A 139 0.17 35.03 -2.24
C ASP A 139 1.19 35.45 -3.29
N PHE A 140 0.72 36.01 -4.41
CA PHE A 140 1.54 36.59 -5.44
C PHE A 140 1.23 38.07 -5.55
N SER A 141 2.27 38.89 -5.63
CA SER A 141 2.17 40.32 -5.91
C SER A 141 3.23 40.73 -6.92
N THR A 142 2.86 41.60 -7.84
CA THR A 142 3.76 42.19 -8.83
C THR A 142 4.21 43.58 -8.36
N PRO A 143 5.47 44.01 -8.62
CA PRO A 143 5.94 45.34 -8.23
C PRO A 143 5.29 46.50 -9.02
N GLU A 144 4.80 46.22 -10.23
CA GLU A 144 4.37 47.25 -11.19
C GLU A 144 2.89 47.63 -11.07
N ASP A 145 2.05 46.75 -10.50
CA ASP A 145 0.61 46.96 -10.26
C ASP A 145 0.23 46.56 -8.82
N ALA A 146 -0.73 47.26 -8.21
CA ALA A 146 -1.24 46.98 -6.86
C ALA A 146 -2.16 45.73 -6.84
N PHE A 147 -1.60 44.58 -7.23
CA PHE A 147 -2.31 43.32 -7.42
C PHE A 147 -1.85 42.26 -6.40
N SER A 148 -2.82 41.54 -5.82
CA SER A 148 -2.59 40.35 -5.01
C SER A 148 -3.44 39.18 -5.50
N LEU A 149 -2.79 38.04 -5.72
CA LEU A 149 -3.40 36.77 -6.06
C LEU A 149 -3.15 35.77 -4.94
N THR A 150 -4.22 35.25 -4.33
CA THR A 150 -4.13 34.20 -3.32
C THR A 150 -4.71 32.91 -3.87
N LEU A 151 -3.89 31.87 -3.96
CA LEU A 151 -4.34 30.51 -4.29
C LEU A 151 -4.43 29.67 -3.01
N SER A 152 -5.63 29.15 -2.73
CA SER A 152 -5.89 28.16 -1.67
C SER A 152 -6.67 26.97 -2.25
N CYS A 153 -6.85 25.93 -1.43
CA CYS A 153 -7.77 24.86 -1.77
C CYS A 153 -8.70 24.53 -0.61
N ASP A 154 -9.99 24.55 -0.91
CA ASP A 154 -11.06 24.13 -0.04
C ASP A 154 -11.30 22.63 -0.30
N GLN A 155 -11.07 21.80 0.72
CA GLN A 155 -11.28 20.34 0.65
C GLN A 155 -10.45 19.64 -0.44
N CYS A 156 -9.15 19.90 -0.51
CA CYS A 156 -8.24 19.10 -1.32
C CYS A 156 -7.81 17.83 -0.57
N GLY A 157 -7.80 16.71 -1.26
CA GLY A 157 -7.26 15.48 -0.72
C GLY A 157 -7.64 14.26 -1.52
N THR A 158 -7.28 13.13 -0.93
CA THR A 158 -7.61 11.80 -1.43
C THR A 158 -8.29 11.00 -0.37
N GLU A 159 -9.19 10.12 -0.80
CA GLU A 159 -9.96 9.23 0.05
C GLU A 159 -9.99 7.83 -0.56
N GLY A 160 -10.17 6.84 0.30
CA GLY A 160 -10.38 5.44 -0.05
C GLY A 160 -9.18 4.57 0.24
N SER A 161 -9.20 3.37 -0.32
CA SER A 161 -8.14 2.39 -0.13
C SER A 161 -8.00 1.47 -1.33
N PHE A 162 -6.86 0.82 -1.43
CA PHE A 162 -6.66 -0.26 -2.39
C PHE A 162 -6.54 -1.59 -1.64
N GLU A 163 -7.29 -2.59 -2.08
CA GLU A 163 -7.09 -3.97 -1.69
C GLU A 163 -5.99 -4.58 -2.57
N LEU A 164 -5.01 -5.19 -1.90
CA LEU A 164 -3.84 -5.81 -2.49
C LEU A 164 -3.99 -7.33 -2.45
N GLY A 165 -3.62 -7.98 -3.54
CA GLY A 165 -3.45 -9.42 -3.60
C GLY A 165 -2.09 -9.81 -4.16
N PHE A 166 -1.48 -10.84 -3.57
CA PHE A 166 -0.21 -11.40 -4.04
C PHE A 166 -0.27 -12.93 -4.02
N TYR A 167 0.04 -13.55 -5.15
CA TYR A 167 0.13 -14.98 -5.33
C TYR A 167 1.53 -15.35 -5.82
N LEU A 168 2.15 -16.34 -5.18
CA LEU A 168 3.44 -16.88 -5.60
C LEU A 168 3.41 -18.40 -5.46
N ARG A 169 3.70 -19.10 -6.55
CA ARG A 169 3.92 -20.54 -6.55
C ARG A 169 5.32 -20.85 -7.05
N ASN A 170 6.07 -21.55 -6.21
CA ASN A 170 7.38 -22.09 -6.55
C ASN A 170 7.33 -23.61 -6.56
N GLU A 171 7.99 -24.21 -7.56
CA GLU A 171 8.24 -25.65 -7.62
C GLU A 171 9.73 -25.87 -7.87
N ASN A 172 10.38 -26.65 -7.00
CA ASN A 172 11.80 -26.96 -7.10
C ASN A 172 12.67 -25.69 -7.22
N HIS A 173 12.35 -24.68 -6.40
CA HIS A 173 12.96 -23.34 -6.41
C HIS A 173 12.73 -22.50 -7.68
N ILE A 174 11.92 -22.97 -8.63
CA ILE A 174 11.59 -22.23 -9.86
C ILE A 174 10.19 -21.62 -9.70
N PRO A 175 10.05 -20.28 -9.80
CA PRO A 175 8.75 -19.64 -9.86
C PRO A 175 7.94 -20.15 -11.04
N LYS A 176 6.77 -20.70 -10.74
CA LYS A 176 5.79 -21.18 -11.73
C LYS A 176 4.66 -20.18 -11.93
N ALA A 177 4.32 -19.45 -10.88
CA ALA A 177 3.30 -18.41 -10.91
C ALA A 177 3.70 -17.27 -9.99
N ALA A 178 3.56 -16.03 -10.44
CA ALA A 178 3.66 -14.86 -9.57
C ALA A 178 2.68 -13.81 -10.08
N THR A 179 1.70 -13.44 -9.25
CA THR A 179 0.63 -12.53 -9.65
C THR A 179 0.41 -11.48 -8.56
N PHE A 180 0.25 -10.24 -8.99
CA PHE A 180 -0.16 -9.13 -8.14
C PHE A 180 -1.53 -8.61 -8.60
N THR A 181 -2.42 -8.34 -7.66
CA THR A 181 -3.74 -7.76 -7.92
C THR A 181 -3.96 -6.50 -7.09
N LEU A 182 -4.67 -5.54 -7.67
CA LEU A 182 -5.01 -4.27 -7.05
C LEU A 182 -6.46 -3.89 -7.40
N THR A 183 -7.27 -3.63 -6.39
CA THR A 183 -8.69 -3.24 -6.52
C THR A 183 -8.97 -2.01 -5.65
N PRO A 184 -9.50 -0.91 -6.20
CA PRO A 184 -9.88 0.26 -5.40
C PRO A 184 -11.15 0.00 -4.59
N HIS A 185 -11.24 0.67 -3.44
CA HIS A 185 -12.42 0.73 -2.58
C HIS A 185 -12.63 2.18 -2.15
N GLY A 186 -13.62 2.84 -2.74
CA GLY A 186 -13.94 4.24 -2.48
C GLY A 186 -12.84 5.21 -2.91
N VAL A 187 -11.99 4.84 -3.87
CA VAL A 187 -10.84 5.67 -4.27
C VAL A 187 -11.32 6.91 -5.00
N SER A 188 -11.02 8.08 -4.42
CA SER A 188 -11.32 9.37 -5.01
C SER A 188 -10.29 10.44 -4.66
N VAL A 189 -10.26 11.47 -5.49
CA VAL A 189 -9.46 12.70 -5.36
C VAL A 189 -10.43 13.86 -5.45
N ARG A 190 -10.36 14.79 -4.50
CA ARG A 190 -11.08 16.07 -4.56
C ARG A 190 -10.08 17.21 -4.67
N ILE A 191 -10.32 18.12 -5.61
CA ILE A 191 -9.54 19.34 -5.81
C ILE A 191 -10.51 20.51 -5.87
N GLY A 192 -10.62 21.28 -4.79
CA GLY A 192 -11.48 22.48 -4.72
C GLY A 192 -10.67 23.78 -4.74
N PRO A 193 -10.10 24.20 -5.88
CA PRO A 193 -9.29 25.41 -5.93
C PRO A 193 -10.14 26.64 -5.60
N LYS A 194 -9.55 27.55 -4.81
CA LYS A 194 -10.11 28.86 -4.52
C LYS A 194 -9.06 29.93 -4.78
N LEU A 195 -9.44 30.89 -5.60
CA LEU A 195 -8.60 31.99 -6.04
C LEU A 195 -9.20 33.29 -5.54
N THR A 196 -8.43 34.07 -4.79
CA THR A 196 -8.83 35.42 -4.39
C THR A 196 -7.95 36.43 -5.14
N LEU A 197 -8.59 37.32 -5.87
CA LEU A 197 -8.00 38.39 -6.65
C LEU A 197 -8.31 39.72 -5.96
N SER A 198 -7.33 40.60 -5.85
CA SER A 198 -7.54 41.98 -5.42
C SER A 198 -6.59 42.91 -6.14
N GLY A 199 -7.11 44.00 -6.69
CA GLY A 199 -6.33 45.04 -7.36
C GLY A 199 -6.78 45.28 -8.79
N ASP A 200 -6.25 46.34 -9.37
CA ASP A 200 -6.47 46.68 -10.77
C ASP A 200 -5.23 46.25 -11.56
N PHE A 201 -5.41 45.38 -12.55
CA PHE A 201 -4.34 44.99 -13.47
C PHE A 201 -4.87 44.90 -14.90
N THR A 202 -4.03 45.28 -15.85
CA THR A 202 -4.43 45.46 -17.25
C THR A 202 -3.87 44.41 -18.20
N GLU A 203 -2.99 43.54 -17.72
CA GLU A 203 -2.35 42.48 -18.49
C GLU A 203 -3.00 41.11 -18.27
N GLU A 204 -2.69 40.12 -19.09
CA GLU A 204 -3.11 38.73 -18.86
C GLU A 204 -2.06 38.02 -17.99
N TYR A 205 -2.51 37.34 -16.94
CA TYR A 205 -1.67 36.52 -16.07
C TYR A 205 -1.95 35.04 -16.28
N SER A 206 -0.92 34.24 -16.56
CA SER A 206 -1.05 32.80 -16.75
C SER A 206 0.06 32.04 -16.02
N GLN A 207 -0.31 31.05 -15.21
CA GLN A 207 0.66 30.22 -14.48
C GLN A 207 0.14 28.79 -14.26
N GLN A 208 1.08 27.84 -14.16
CA GLN A 208 0.83 26.46 -13.79
C GLN A 208 1.47 26.15 -12.43
N PHE A 209 0.76 25.41 -11.59
CA PHE A 209 1.18 25.03 -10.26
C PHE A 209 1.10 23.52 -10.09
N ASP A 210 2.14 22.90 -9.54
CA ASP A 210 2.01 21.54 -9.02
C ASP A 210 1.26 21.61 -7.68
N LEU A 211 0.08 21.00 -7.63
CA LEU A 211 -0.82 20.99 -6.50
C LEU A 211 -0.43 19.92 -5.48
N ALA A 212 -0.19 18.71 -5.97
CA ALA A 212 0.09 17.57 -5.10
C ALA A 212 0.94 16.54 -5.84
N LYS A 213 1.81 15.90 -5.07
CA LYS A 213 2.53 14.71 -5.47
C LYS A 213 2.04 13.58 -4.60
N ILE A 214 1.35 12.62 -5.19
CA ILE A 214 0.91 11.42 -4.48
C ILE A 214 1.93 10.32 -4.74
N PRO A 215 2.73 9.93 -3.74
CA PRO A 215 3.45 8.69 -3.83
C PRO A 215 2.42 7.56 -3.81
N ILE A 216 2.29 6.79 -4.88
CA ILE A 216 1.64 5.48 -4.78
C ILE A 216 2.70 4.62 -4.10
N TYR A 217 2.66 4.59 -2.76
CA TYR A 217 3.68 3.96 -1.92
C TYR A 217 4.08 2.62 -2.49
N GLY A 218 5.32 2.62 -2.97
CA GLY A 218 5.86 1.47 -3.62
C GLY A 218 6.22 0.40 -2.63
N TYR A 219 5.50 -0.71 -2.64
CA TYR A 219 5.93 -1.88 -1.91
C TYR A 219 7.17 -2.44 -2.62
N SER A 220 8.33 -2.23 -2.00
CA SER A 220 9.56 -2.94 -2.36
C SER A 220 9.58 -4.27 -1.60
N ILE A 221 9.51 -5.38 -2.33
CA ILE A 221 9.86 -6.71 -1.82
C ILE A 221 11.29 -6.97 -2.26
N PRO A 222 12.30 -6.92 -1.35
CA PRO A 222 13.70 -7.07 -1.71
C PRO A 222 13.94 -8.35 -2.51
N GLY A 223 14.48 -8.20 -3.73
CA GLY A 223 14.79 -9.30 -4.65
C GLY A 223 13.60 -9.89 -5.40
N VAL A 224 12.39 -9.31 -5.30
CA VAL A 224 11.18 -9.82 -5.98
C VAL A 224 10.46 -8.75 -6.80
N LEU A 225 10.20 -7.57 -6.23
CA LEU A 225 9.33 -6.57 -6.87
C LEU A 225 9.58 -5.17 -6.32
N ASP A 226 9.68 -4.19 -7.22
CA ASP A 226 9.71 -2.76 -6.90
C ASP A 226 8.68 -2.06 -7.79
N LEU A 227 7.53 -1.68 -7.23
CA LEU A 227 6.47 -0.95 -7.90
C LEU A 227 6.41 0.43 -7.26
N GLY A 228 6.45 1.55 -7.98
CA GLY A 228 6.31 2.86 -7.34
C GLY A 228 6.13 4.03 -8.30
N PRO A 229 4.94 4.23 -8.90
CA PRO A 229 4.62 5.45 -9.62
C PRO A 229 4.30 6.62 -8.65
N GLU A 230 4.66 7.84 -9.05
CA GLU A 230 4.23 9.10 -8.43
C GLU A 230 3.19 9.73 -9.36
N ILE A 231 2.03 10.16 -8.84
CA ILE A 231 1.08 10.98 -9.60
C ILE A 231 1.28 12.44 -9.21
N VAL A 232 1.53 13.31 -10.19
CA VAL A 232 1.62 14.75 -9.97
C VAL A 232 0.39 15.44 -10.54
N PHE A 233 -0.37 16.09 -9.66
CA PHE A 233 -1.50 16.94 -10.04
C PHE A 233 -1.01 18.37 -10.25
N SER A 234 -1.35 18.98 -11.39
CA SER A 234 -1.06 20.38 -11.67
C SER A 234 -2.33 21.16 -12.02
N LEU A 235 -2.38 22.44 -11.64
CA LEU A 235 -3.44 23.40 -11.96
C LEU A 235 -2.87 24.51 -12.82
N GLY A 236 -3.49 24.77 -13.97
CA GLY A 236 -3.23 25.95 -14.78
C GLY A 236 -4.34 26.98 -14.60
N ILE A 237 -3.94 28.24 -14.40
CA ILE A 237 -4.85 29.38 -14.35
C ILE A 237 -4.43 30.42 -15.38
N SER A 238 -5.42 31.03 -16.02
CA SER A 238 -5.24 32.24 -16.84
C SER A 238 -6.32 33.27 -16.45
N VAL A 239 -5.90 34.48 -16.13
CA VAL A 239 -6.78 35.58 -15.71
C VAL A 239 -6.51 36.77 -16.62
N GLY A 240 -7.54 37.26 -17.30
CA GLY A 240 -7.48 38.51 -18.08
C GLY A 240 -7.54 39.76 -17.20
N PRO A 241 -7.59 40.97 -17.79
CA PRO A 241 -7.63 42.22 -17.03
C PRO A 241 -8.74 42.22 -15.98
N VAL A 242 -8.41 42.61 -14.75
CA VAL A 242 -9.36 42.71 -13.63
C VAL A 242 -9.31 44.13 -13.08
N ALA A 243 -10.49 44.64 -12.74
CA ALA A 243 -10.62 45.81 -11.88
C ALA A 243 -11.42 45.40 -10.63
N GLY A 244 -10.85 45.66 -9.45
CA GLY A 244 -11.46 45.34 -8.15
C GLY A 244 -11.04 44.00 -7.52
N SER A 245 -11.91 43.46 -6.66
CA SER A 245 -11.66 42.22 -5.93
C SER A 245 -12.72 41.15 -6.20
N ALA A 246 -12.28 39.92 -6.43
CA ALA A 246 -13.14 38.76 -6.63
C ALA A 246 -12.59 37.52 -5.94
N SER A 247 -13.50 36.65 -5.52
CA SER A 247 -13.18 35.27 -5.23
C SER A 247 -13.75 34.39 -6.34
N VAL A 248 -12.93 33.49 -6.85
CA VAL A 248 -13.29 32.48 -7.85
C VAL A 248 -13.07 31.11 -7.22
N SER A 249 -14.07 30.25 -7.26
CA SER A 249 -13.95 28.87 -6.79
C SER A 249 -14.46 27.89 -7.84
N SER A 250 -13.91 26.68 -7.83
CA SER A 250 -14.35 25.54 -8.63
C SER A 250 -14.06 24.26 -7.85
N GLY A 251 -14.46 23.13 -8.40
CA GLY A 251 -14.27 21.81 -7.80
C GLY A 251 -14.07 20.76 -8.88
N ILE A 252 -13.17 19.82 -8.62
CA ILE A 252 -12.94 18.66 -9.47
C ILE A 252 -12.92 17.44 -8.56
N ASP A 253 -13.86 16.53 -8.79
CA ASP A 253 -13.88 15.23 -8.17
C ASP A 253 -13.47 14.18 -9.22
N ILE A 254 -12.46 13.39 -8.89
CA ILE A 254 -11.97 12.29 -9.72
C ILE A 254 -12.14 11.01 -8.91
N SER A 255 -12.85 10.02 -9.43
CA SER A 255 -13.01 8.73 -8.74
C SER A 255 -12.67 7.55 -9.63
N LEU A 256 -12.25 6.45 -9.03
CA LEU A 256 -12.16 5.15 -9.69
C LEU A 256 -13.39 4.31 -9.33
N LEU A 257 -13.82 3.46 -10.27
CA LEU A 257 -14.87 2.49 -9.97
C LEU A 257 -14.33 1.42 -9.02
N ASP A 258 -15.09 1.07 -7.98
CA ASP A 258 -14.74 -0.05 -7.08
C ASP A 258 -14.70 -1.41 -7.80
N SER A 259 -15.30 -1.49 -9.00
CA SER A 259 -15.21 -2.64 -9.88
C SER A 259 -13.96 -2.65 -10.76
N ALA A 260 -13.08 -1.65 -10.65
CA ALA A 260 -11.82 -1.65 -11.36
C ALA A 260 -10.89 -2.74 -10.80
N GLU A 261 -10.10 -3.37 -11.67
CA GLU A 261 -9.20 -4.44 -11.27
C GLU A 261 -7.94 -4.36 -12.12
N LEU A 262 -6.78 -4.37 -11.45
CA LEU A 262 -5.47 -4.50 -12.09
C LEU A 262 -4.89 -5.84 -11.68
N LYS A 263 -4.43 -6.60 -12.66
CA LYS A 263 -3.74 -7.87 -12.48
C LYS A 263 -2.43 -7.81 -13.25
N ILE A 264 -1.32 -8.07 -12.56
CA ILE A 264 0.02 -8.13 -13.14
C ILE A 264 0.54 -9.55 -12.96
N ASP A 265 0.85 -10.21 -14.07
CA ASP A 265 1.67 -11.41 -14.07
C ASP A 265 3.14 -10.99 -13.96
N LEU A 266 3.77 -11.30 -12.82
CA LEU A 266 5.12 -10.86 -12.49
C LEU A 266 6.21 -11.71 -13.18
N LEU A 267 5.86 -12.86 -13.76
CA LEU A 267 6.81 -13.71 -14.49
C LEU A 267 6.93 -13.31 -15.96
N SER A 268 5.83 -12.85 -16.56
CA SER A 268 5.76 -12.38 -17.95
C SER A 268 5.72 -10.86 -18.09
N SER A 269 5.56 -10.13 -16.98
CA SER A 269 5.24 -8.69 -16.96
C SER A 269 3.97 -8.32 -17.72
N HIS A 270 3.08 -9.29 -17.96
CA HIS A 270 1.81 -9.05 -18.62
C HIS A 270 0.83 -8.34 -17.68
N VAL A 271 0.18 -7.29 -18.16
CA VAL A 271 -0.72 -6.44 -17.36
C VAL A 271 -2.11 -6.49 -17.96
N VAL A 272 -3.07 -6.98 -17.16
CA VAL A 272 -4.51 -6.96 -17.47
C VAL A 272 -5.18 -5.95 -16.55
N HIS A 273 -6.03 -5.10 -17.11
CA HIS A 273 -6.74 -4.09 -16.34
C HIS A 273 -8.16 -3.88 -16.87
N SER A 274 -9.10 -3.61 -15.98
CA SER A 274 -10.48 -3.25 -16.31
C SER A 274 -10.99 -2.14 -15.40
N GLY A 275 -11.86 -1.26 -15.90
CA GLY A 275 -12.51 -0.23 -15.07
C GLY A 275 -11.60 0.89 -14.55
N TRP A 276 -10.32 0.94 -14.95
CA TRP A 276 -9.34 1.94 -14.53
C TRP A 276 -9.50 3.31 -15.19
N THR A 277 -10.58 3.53 -15.95
CA THR A 277 -10.92 4.85 -16.49
C THR A 277 -11.52 5.70 -15.37
N PRO A 278 -10.87 6.80 -14.95
CA PRO A 278 -11.40 7.64 -13.89
C PRO A 278 -12.70 8.33 -14.31
N GLN A 279 -13.63 8.47 -13.37
CA GLN A 279 -14.80 9.30 -13.51
C GLN A 279 -14.47 10.70 -13.04
N VAL A 280 -14.61 11.68 -13.92
CA VAL A 280 -14.33 13.09 -13.62
C VAL A 280 -15.64 13.85 -13.52
N ARG A 281 -15.83 14.58 -12.43
CA ARG A 281 -16.93 15.52 -12.23
C ARG A 281 -16.35 16.90 -11.93
N THR A 282 -16.89 17.92 -12.58
CA THR A 282 -16.46 19.31 -12.38
C THR A 282 -17.61 20.10 -11.78
N GLU A 283 -17.34 20.84 -10.70
CA GLU A 283 -18.24 21.85 -10.18
C GLU A 283 -18.08 23.15 -10.99
N PRO A 284 -19.19 23.84 -11.32
CA PRO A 284 -19.15 25.07 -12.11
C PRO A 284 -18.35 26.14 -11.38
N VAL A 285 -17.67 27.00 -12.15
CA VAL A 285 -16.96 28.15 -11.62
C VAL A 285 -17.94 29.11 -10.96
N LYS A 286 -17.69 29.45 -9.70
CA LYS A 286 -18.44 30.45 -8.92
C LYS A 286 -17.60 31.70 -8.76
N VAL A 287 -18.20 32.87 -8.98
CA VAL A 287 -17.56 34.18 -8.85
C VAL A 287 -18.40 35.03 -7.91
N ASP A 288 -17.82 35.50 -6.81
CA ASP A 288 -18.53 36.25 -5.76
C ASP A 288 -18.63 37.77 -6.02
N ALA A 289 -18.42 38.22 -7.27
CA ALA A 289 -18.43 39.65 -7.63
C ALA A 289 -18.89 39.92 -9.07
N GLN A 290 -19.37 41.14 -9.35
CA GLN A 290 -19.56 41.65 -10.71
C GLN A 290 -18.22 42.17 -11.25
N ILE A 291 -17.41 41.28 -11.82
CA ILE A 291 -16.19 41.65 -12.55
C ILE A 291 -16.38 41.34 -14.04
N LYS A 292 -15.91 42.23 -14.91
CA LYS A 292 -15.66 41.92 -16.32
C LYS A 292 -14.29 41.26 -16.45
N ALA A 293 -14.19 39.98 -16.09
CA ALA A 293 -12.95 39.22 -16.22
C ALA A 293 -13.20 37.87 -16.89
N GLY A 294 -12.28 37.47 -17.76
CA GLY A 294 -12.19 36.10 -18.27
C GLY A 294 -11.27 35.29 -17.36
N VAL A 295 -11.79 34.18 -16.82
CA VAL A 295 -11.00 33.25 -15.99
C VAL A 295 -11.13 31.87 -16.59
N ASN A 296 -10.00 31.25 -16.93
CA ASN A 296 -9.95 29.84 -17.31
C ASN A 296 -9.13 29.06 -16.29
N ILE A 297 -9.69 27.92 -15.86
CA ILE A 297 -9.08 27.01 -14.91
C ILE A 297 -9.08 25.63 -15.55
N HIS A 298 -7.93 24.95 -15.52
CA HIS A 298 -7.82 23.58 -15.99
C HIS A 298 -6.88 22.77 -15.09
N ALA A 299 -7.18 21.48 -14.94
CA ALA A 299 -6.37 20.55 -14.18
C ALA A 299 -5.74 19.50 -15.10
N LYS A 300 -4.54 19.06 -14.74
CA LYS A 300 -3.79 18.00 -15.42
C LYS A 300 -3.21 17.03 -14.40
N ALA A 301 -3.23 15.74 -14.69
CA ALA A 301 -2.46 14.72 -13.99
C ALA A 301 -1.37 14.17 -14.92
N ARG A 302 -0.19 13.89 -14.38
CA ARG A 302 0.94 13.28 -15.09
C ARG A 302 1.72 12.31 -14.20
#